data_AF-A0A662FG48-F1
#
_entry.id   AF-A0A662FG48-F1
#
_cell.length_a   1.000
_cell.length_b   1.000
_cell.length_c   1.000
_cell.angle_alpha   90.00
_cell.angle_beta   90.00
_cell.angle_gamma   90.00
#
_symmetry.space_group_name_H-M   'P 1'
#
loop_
_entity.id
_entity.type
_entity.pdbx_description
1 polymer ?
#
loop_
_entity_poly.entity_id
_entity_poly.type
_entity_poly.pdbx_seq_one_letter_code
_entity_poly.pdbx_strand_id
1 'polypeptide(L)'
;MAKLFYEDVEFIRNAEQLLDELKKKKRLTIVHEDKFIHVLVGLLGILQRIKRHRRLERLIDEMISFGELNGFSVEGPKIFFQKLKERRRITS
;
A
#
# COMPACT_ATOMS: atom_id res chain seq x y z
N MET A 1 13.47 17.83 -6.35
CA MET A 1 13.77 16.42 -6.06
C MET A 1 13.64 16.10 -4.57
N ALA A 2 14.37 16.75 -3.65
CA ALA A 2 14.30 16.43 -2.22
C ALA A 2 12.89 16.52 -1.57
N LYS A 3 12.06 17.48 -2.00
CA LYS A 3 10.69 17.66 -1.50
C LYS A 3 9.76 16.46 -1.81
N LEU A 4 9.83 15.92 -3.05
CA LEU A 4 9.03 14.75 -3.45
C LEU A 4 9.41 13.49 -2.67
N PHE A 5 10.71 13.29 -2.39
CA PHE A 5 11.15 12.17 -1.57
C PHE A 5 10.69 12.29 -0.11
N TYR A 6 10.66 13.52 0.44
CA TYR A 6 10.17 13.76 1.79
C TYR A 6 8.67 13.47 1.91
N GLU A 7 7.86 13.95 0.95
CA GLU A 7 6.42 13.70 0.89
C GLU A 7 6.11 12.20 0.77
N ASP A 8 6.90 11.46 -0.03
CA ASP A 8 6.75 10.01 -0.17
C ASP A 8 7.06 9.26 1.14
N VAL A 9 8.11 9.68 1.87
CA VAL A 9 8.46 9.08 3.18
C VAL A 9 7.39 9.36 4.22
N GLU A 10 6.88 10.60 4.27
CA GLU A 10 5.80 10.97 5.19
C GLU A 10 4.52 10.19 4.89
N PHE A 11 4.17 10.04 3.61
CA PHE A 11 3.02 9.24 3.19
C PHE A 11 3.16 7.77 3.61
N ILE A 12 4.34 7.16 3.43
CA ILE A 12 4.60 5.79 3.86
C ILE A 12 4.40 5.64 5.37
N ARG A 13 4.93 6.58 6.18
CA ARG A 13 4.76 6.55 7.63
C ARG A 13 3.29 6.67 8.04
N ASN A 14 2.54 7.56 7.38
CA ASN A 14 1.11 7.73 7.65
C ASN A 14 0.30 6.47 7.29
N ALA A 15 0.70 5.77 6.24
CA ALA A 15 0.10 4.50 5.85
C ALA A 15 0.35 3.39 6.90
N GLU A 16 1.56 3.29 7.44
CA GLU A 16 1.88 2.38 8.55
C GLU A 16 1.00 2.66 9.77
N GLN A 17 0.89 3.94 10.17
CA GLN A 17 0.06 4.37 11.29
C GLN A 17 -1.42 4.03 11.08
N LEU A 18 -1.96 4.31 9.88
CA LEU A 18 -3.34 3.95 9.54
C LEU A 18 -3.57 2.45 9.68
N LEU A 19 -2.68 1.62 9.13
CA LEU A 19 -2.82 0.16 9.20
C LEU A 19 -2.84 -0.32 10.66
N ASP A 20 -1.95 0.21 11.50
CA ASP A 20 -1.90 -0.12 12.93
C ASP A 20 -3.15 0.33 13.70
N GLU A 21 -3.71 1.48 13.36
CA GLU A 21 -4.98 1.94 13.92
C GLU A 21 -6.15 1.04 13.52
N LEU A 22 -6.21 0.63 12.25
CA LEU A 22 -7.27 -0.25 11.75
C LEU A 22 -7.22 -1.62 12.42
N LYS A 23 -6.04 -2.20 12.61
CA LYS A 23 -5.86 -3.48 13.32
C LYS A 23 -6.37 -3.47 14.76
N LYS A 24 -6.38 -2.31 15.41
CA LYS A 24 -6.86 -2.16 16.80
C LYS A 24 -8.38 -1.98 16.89
N LYS A 25 -9.07 -1.73 15.78
CA LYS A 25 -10.52 -1.52 15.78
C LYS A 25 -11.26 -2.85 15.90
N LYS A 26 -12.26 -2.89 16.79
CA LYS A 26 -13.16 -4.04 16.95
C LYS A 26 -14.09 -4.26 15.75
N ARG A 27 -14.41 -3.18 15.02
CA ARG A 27 -15.29 -3.22 13.85
C ARG A 27 -14.79 -2.25 12.79
N LEU A 28 -14.69 -2.74 11.57
CA LEU A 28 -14.39 -1.96 10.38
C LEU A 28 -15.69 -1.66 9.63
N THR A 29 -15.69 -0.58 8.86
CA THR A 29 -16.84 -0.09 8.10
C THR A 29 -16.39 0.31 6.71
N ILE A 30 -17.35 0.57 5.82
CA ILE A 30 -17.08 1.01 4.44
C ILE A 30 -16.18 2.26 4.38
N VAL A 31 -16.32 3.19 5.32
CA VAL A 31 -15.44 4.38 5.39
C VAL A 31 -13.97 4.01 5.67
N HIS A 32 -13.74 2.93 6.42
CA HIS A 32 -12.39 2.44 6.66
C HIS A 32 -11.84 1.75 5.42
N GLU A 33 -12.67 1.00 4.69
CA GLU A 33 -12.33 0.40 3.40
C GLU A 33 -11.91 1.47 2.39
N ASP A 34 -12.70 2.52 2.19
CA ASP A 34 -12.40 3.60 1.24
C ASP A 34 -11.05 4.26 1.54
N LYS A 35 -10.81 4.61 2.81
CA LYS A 35 -9.53 5.19 3.27
C LYS A 35 -8.37 4.24 3.05
N PHE A 36 -8.58 2.97 3.37
CA PHE A 36 -7.58 1.92 3.24
C PHE A 36 -7.18 1.75 1.77
N ILE A 37 -8.15 1.64 0.85
CA ILE A 37 -7.91 1.48 -0.58
C ILE A 37 -7.20 2.72 -1.14
N HIS A 38 -7.61 3.92 -0.76
CA HIS A 38 -6.96 5.16 -1.20
C HIS A 38 -5.47 5.18 -0.83
N VAL A 39 -5.14 4.84 0.42
CA VAL A 39 -3.75 4.79 0.88
C VAL A 39 -2.97 3.71 0.14
N LEU A 40 -3.54 2.52 -0.03
CA LEU A 40 -2.90 1.42 -0.76
C LEU A 40 -2.57 1.81 -2.21
N VAL A 41 -3.49 2.47 -2.91
CA VAL A 41 -3.25 2.99 -4.27
C VAL A 41 -2.12 4.04 -4.26
N GLY A 42 -2.08 4.93 -3.28
CA GLY A 42 -0.99 5.89 -3.11
C GLY A 42 0.37 5.22 -2.97
N LEU A 43 0.48 4.21 -2.11
CA LEU A 43 1.72 3.43 -1.92
C LEU A 43 2.17 2.74 -3.22
N LEU A 44 1.24 2.20 -4.00
CA LEU A 44 1.55 1.58 -5.29
C LEU A 44 2.11 2.61 -6.30
N GLY A 45 1.58 3.83 -6.31
CA GLY A 45 2.09 4.92 -7.11
C GLY A 45 3.53 5.31 -6.72
N ILE A 46 3.81 5.41 -5.42
CA ILE A 46 5.17 5.64 -4.91
C ILE A 46 6.09 4.49 -5.36
N LEU A 47 5.66 3.25 -5.16
CA LEU A 47 6.44 2.07 -5.50
C LEU A 47 6.77 2.01 -7.00
N GLN A 48 5.85 2.40 -7.87
CA GLN A 48 6.07 2.49 -9.31
C GLN A 48 7.16 3.53 -9.65
N ARG A 49 7.17 4.69 -8.98
CA ARG A 49 8.16 5.76 -9.20
C ARG A 49 9.56 5.39 -8.73
N ILE A 50 9.70 4.94 -7.48
CA ILE A 50 11.01 4.65 -6.89
C ILE A 50 11.59 3.29 -7.32
N LYS A 51 10.78 2.46 -7.99
CA LYS A 51 11.11 1.17 -8.62
C LYS A 51 11.65 0.05 -7.71
N ARG A 52 12.34 0.33 -6.59
CA ARG A 52 12.82 -0.69 -5.62
C ARG A 52 12.85 -0.13 -4.21
N HIS A 53 11.97 -0.62 -3.35
CA HIS A 53 11.97 -0.28 -1.92
C HIS A 53 11.36 -1.40 -1.09
N ARG A 54 12.20 -2.29 -0.56
CA ARG A 54 11.77 -3.54 0.10
C ARG A 54 10.79 -3.32 1.26
N ARG A 55 10.97 -2.25 2.05
CA ARG A 55 10.04 -1.91 3.14
C ARG A 55 8.67 -1.51 2.61
N LEU A 56 8.63 -0.79 1.48
CA LEU A 56 7.37 -0.35 0.87
C LEU A 56 6.62 -1.55 0.26
N GLU A 57 7.35 -2.45 -0.41
CA GLU A 57 6.77 -3.70 -0.92
C GLU A 57 6.16 -4.54 0.21
N ARG A 58 6.87 -4.70 1.33
CA ARG A 58 6.35 -5.41 2.50
C ARG A 58 5.09 -4.77 3.08
N LEU A 59 5.08 -3.44 3.22
CA LEU A 59 3.91 -2.71 3.69
C LEU A 59 2.72 -2.92 2.76
N ILE A 60 2.93 -2.87 1.44
CA ILE A 60 1.87 -3.10 0.45
C ILE A 60 1.35 -4.54 0.53
N ASP A 61 2.24 -5.54 0.61
CA ASP A 61 1.84 -6.96 0.79
C ASP A 61 1.01 -7.11 2.08
N GLU A 62 1.47 -6.53 3.20
CA GLU A 62 0.78 -6.57 4.49
C GLU A 62 -0.59 -5.91 4.46
N MET A 63 -0.69 -4.73 3.85
CA MET A 63 -1.94 -4.03 3.63
C MET A 63 -2.90 -4.92 2.81
N ILE A 64 -2.46 -5.46 1.67
CA ILE A 64 -3.32 -6.34 0.84
C ILE A 64 -3.85 -7.50 1.68
N SER A 65 -2.99 -8.20 2.43
CA SER A 65 -3.42 -9.31 3.29
C SER A 65 -4.42 -8.86 4.36
N PHE A 66 -4.20 -7.70 4.99
CA PHE A 66 -5.15 -7.14 5.95
C PHE A 66 -6.51 -6.86 5.29
N GLY A 67 -6.52 -6.26 4.10
CA GLY A 67 -7.75 -5.98 3.36
C GLY A 67 -8.52 -7.26 3.01
N GLU A 68 -7.83 -8.29 2.51
CA GLU A 68 -8.45 -9.59 2.20
C GLU A 68 -9.09 -10.23 3.44
N LEU A 69 -8.38 -10.25 4.57
CA LEU A 69 -8.89 -10.82 5.82
C LEU A 69 -10.12 -10.10 6.37
N ASN A 70 -10.31 -8.83 6.00
CA ASN A 70 -11.43 -8.01 6.44
C ASN A 70 -12.51 -7.80 5.37
N GLY A 71 -12.42 -8.51 4.24
CA GLY A 71 -13.40 -8.43 3.16
C GLY A 71 -13.38 -7.13 2.35
N PHE A 72 -12.27 -6.38 2.39
CA PHE A 72 -12.11 -5.17 1.58
C PHE A 72 -11.79 -5.51 0.11
N SER A 73 -12.26 -4.68 -0.81
CA SER A 73 -12.07 -4.85 -2.26
C SER A 73 -10.65 -4.45 -2.71
N VAL A 74 -9.66 -5.30 -2.42
CA VAL A 74 -8.24 -5.06 -2.74
C VAL A 74 -7.75 -5.73 -4.03
N GLU A 75 -8.64 -6.35 -4.80
CA GLU A 75 -8.27 -7.15 -5.98
C GLU A 75 -7.52 -6.32 -7.05
N GLY A 76 -8.02 -5.13 -7.37
CA GLY A 76 -7.36 -4.20 -8.30
C GLY A 76 -5.93 -3.84 -7.86
N PRO A 77 -5.75 -3.28 -6.64
CA PRO A 77 -4.42 -3.02 -6.07
C PRO A 77 -3.48 -4.23 -6.07
N LYS A 78 -3.98 -5.42 -5.72
CA LYS A 78 -3.21 -6.67 -5.70
C LYS A 78 -2.68 -7.05 -7.09
N ILE A 79 -3.55 -7.05 -8.10
CA ILE A 79 -3.16 -7.35 -9.50
C ILE A 79 -2.12 -6.34 -9.98
N PHE A 80 -2.32 -5.06 -9.69
CA PHE A 80 -1.37 -4.01 -10.07
C PHE A 80 0.00 -4.23 -9.43
N PHE A 81 0.03 -4.57 -8.14
CA PHE A 81 1.29 -4.84 -7.44
C PHE A 81 2.04 -6.05 -8.01
N GLN A 82 1.32 -7.13 -8.33
CA GLN A 82 1.92 -8.31 -8.97
C GLN A 82 2.56 -7.96 -10.32
N LYS A 83 1.87 -7.19 -11.17
CA LYS A 83 2.41 -6.70 -12.45
C LYS A 83 3.66 -5.83 -12.25
N LEU A 84 3.70 -4.99 -11.21
CA LEU A 84 4.90 -4.22 -10.89
C LEU A 84 6.09 -5.13 -10.53
N LYS A 85 5.86 -6.20 -9.76
CA LYS A 85 6.89 -7.19 -9.40
C LYS A 85 7.39 -7.98 -10.61
N GLU A 86 6.49 -8.39 -11.51
CA GLU A 86 6.82 -9.14 -12.73
C GLU A 86 7.67 -8.32 -13.71
N ARG A 87 7.27 -7.07 -14.01
CA ARG A 87 8.03 -6.18 -14.89
C ARG A 87 9.48 -6.01 -14.42
N ARG A 88 9.72 -6.03 -13.10
CA ARG A 88 11.05 -5.90 -12.51
C ARG A 88 11.91 -7.14 -12.69
N ARG A 89 11.30 -8.34 -12.69
CA ARG A 89 12.01 -9.60 -12.95
C ARG A 89 12.51 -9.68 -14.39
N ILE A 90 11.74 -9.12 -15.33
CA ILE A 90 12.10 -9.13 -16.77
C ILE A 90 13.25 -8.14 -17.07
N THR A 91 13.34 -7.03 -16.33
CA THR A 91 14.36 -6.00 -16.55
C THR A 91 15.65 -6.17 -15.73
N SER A 92 15.78 -7.24 -14.94
CA SER A 92 17.00 -7.56 -14.16
C SER A 92 17.75 -8.70 -14.83
#